data_AF-Q7BUE4-F1
#
_entry.id   AF-Q7BUE4-F1
#
_cell.length_a   1.000
_cell.length_b   1.000
_cell.length_c   1.000
_cell.angle_alpha   90.00
_cell.angle_beta   90.00
_cell.angle_gamma   90.00
#
_symmetry.space_group_name_H-M   'P 1'
#
loop_
_entity.id
_entity.type
_entity.pdbx_description
1 polymer ?
#
loop_
_entity_poly.entity_id
_entity_poly.type
_entity_poly.pdbx_seq_one_letter_code
_entity_poly.pdbx_strand_id
1 'polypeptide(L)'
;MPVKKNAKLLTRPVELWARAFETLGDAGYGIATEDDEVPFEFGMLFPDFLGGLQMTLYSAGGTPMPLELLYGLADQMPSLVAGLELREDSQWRYALRATLAVLDRLGAIERTEADAVELAKIAELTGRPEPDPTLVSLTPLALWALNRMLRDEGADAPVVGELATAPLETLCAHVADAPPEIAEAEVAAWVAHRSPADAAAEAVDFLREAEGPAQRLFALLTLGAAGDAGVADARTVREEGGIAGAVMAAWLAERSETTAESLTSEELCLSMTDHLAAMDELGVLFDELAALGDPSSIVGVIAAADHPARLRLLDVIAQEHPDRKIAKRARKARFTLRQG
;
A
#
# COMPACT_ATOMS: atom_id res chain seq x y z
N MET A 1 36.31 5.82 -17.21
CA MET A 1 35.44 5.99 -18.41
C MET A 1 35.98 7.10 -19.32
N PRO A 2 36.15 6.91 -20.65
CA PRO A 2 36.76 7.93 -21.50
C PRO A 2 35.80 9.09 -21.79
N VAL A 3 36.08 10.24 -21.17
CA VAL A 3 35.28 11.49 -21.12
C VAL A 3 34.79 12.00 -22.49
N LYS A 4 35.55 11.76 -23.58
CA LYS A 4 35.21 12.26 -24.93
C LYS A 4 33.95 11.62 -25.54
N LYS A 5 33.58 10.39 -25.15
CA LYS A 5 32.44 9.68 -25.76
C LYS A 5 31.08 10.15 -25.22
N ASN A 6 31.06 10.84 -24.08
CA ASN A 6 29.86 11.18 -23.32
C ASN A 6 29.53 12.68 -23.29
N ALA A 7 30.27 13.54 -24.00
CA ALA A 7 30.04 14.99 -24.00
C ALA A 7 28.60 15.41 -24.41
N LYS A 8 27.91 14.58 -25.21
CA LYS A 8 26.51 14.79 -25.59
C LYS A 8 25.50 14.55 -24.45
N LEU A 9 25.89 13.89 -23.35
CA LEU A 9 25.03 13.66 -22.19
C LEU A 9 24.91 14.90 -21.30
N LEU A 10 25.86 15.83 -21.38
CA LEU A 10 25.80 17.10 -20.62
C LEU A 10 24.60 17.97 -21.03
N THR A 11 24.04 17.75 -22.23
CA THR A 11 22.81 18.40 -22.71
C THR A 11 21.56 17.55 -22.48
N ARG A 12 21.69 16.36 -21.86
CA ARG A 12 20.61 15.40 -21.60
C ARG A 12 20.65 15.02 -20.10
N PRO A 13 20.25 15.94 -19.20
CA PRO A 13 20.49 15.81 -17.76
C PRO A 13 19.86 14.54 -17.16
N VAL A 14 18.66 14.17 -17.60
CA VAL A 14 17.97 12.95 -17.14
C VAL A 14 18.74 11.69 -17.53
N GLU A 15 19.29 11.62 -18.74
CA GLU A 15 20.06 10.44 -19.18
C GLU A 15 21.44 10.38 -18.53
N LEU A 16 22.06 11.54 -18.28
CA LEU A 16 23.29 11.60 -17.53
C LEU A 16 23.09 11.09 -16.10
N TRP A 17 22.00 11.52 -15.47
CA TRP A 17 21.60 11.08 -14.14
C TRP A 17 21.29 9.57 -14.10
N ALA A 18 20.44 9.09 -15.02
CA ALA A 18 20.06 7.68 -15.08
C ALA A 18 21.28 6.79 -15.26
N ARG A 19 22.20 7.18 -16.15
CA ARG A 19 23.45 6.45 -16.35
C ARG A 19 24.34 6.45 -15.12
N ALA A 20 24.41 7.56 -14.36
CA ALA A 20 25.16 7.59 -13.12
C ALA A 20 24.55 6.65 -12.07
N PHE A 21 23.22 6.64 -11.96
CA PHE A 21 22.46 5.78 -11.07
C PHE A 21 22.61 4.28 -11.42
N GLU A 22 22.50 3.92 -12.70
CA GLU A 22 22.69 2.55 -13.20
C GLU A 22 24.10 2.01 -12.93
N THR A 23 25.13 2.88 -12.96
CA THR A 23 26.52 2.48 -12.66
C THR A 23 26.84 2.47 -11.18
N LEU A 24 25.88 2.78 -10.30
CA LEU A 24 26.16 2.92 -8.87
C LEU A 24 26.71 1.63 -8.27
N GLY A 25 26.29 0.46 -8.75
CA GLY A 25 26.81 -0.85 -8.30
C GLY A 25 28.34 -1.00 -8.42
N ASP A 26 28.99 -0.24 -9.30
CA ASP A 26 30.45 -0.23 -9.44
C ASP A 26 31.17 0.63 -8.37
N ALA A 27 30.44 1.39 -7.55
CA ALA A 27 30.99 2.35 -6.61
C ALA A 27 31.47 1.75 -5.29
N GLY A 28 31.14 0.48 -5.00
CA GLY A 28 31.37 -0.15 -3.70
C GLY A 28 32.80 -0.07 -3.18
N TYR A 29 33.78 -0.41 -4.02
CA TYR A 29 35.19 -0.29 -3.66
C TYR A 29 35.63 1.17 -3.49
N GLY A 30 35.09 2.09 -4.31
CA GLY A 30 35.36 3.53 -4.18
C GLY A 30 34.95 4.05 -2.80
N ILE A 31 33.73 3.71 -2.37
CA ILE A 31 33.19 4.04 -1.05
C ILE A 31 34.11 3.48 0.06
N ALA A 32 34.46 2.19 -0.02
CA ALA A 32 35.31 1.54 0.99
C ALA A 32 36.75 2.09 1.03
N THR A 33 37.25 2.66 -0.07
CA THR A 33 38.60 3.27 -0.11
C THR A 33 38.64 4.72 0.34
N GLU A 34 37.53 5.44 0.23
CA GLU A 34 37.43 6.85 0.64
C GLU A 34 37.11 7.01 2.14
N ASP A 35 36.61 5.95 2.78
CA ASP A 35 36.12 5.95 4.16
C ASP A 35 36.58 4.71 4.94
N ASP A 36 37.53 4.89 5.86
CA ASP A 36 38.14 3.80 6.65
C ASP A 36 37.15 3.10 7.62
N GLU A 37 35.98 3.71 7.86
CA GLU A 37 34.90 3.11 8.67
C GLU A 37 34.07 2.10 7.87
N VAL A 38 34.13 2.15 6.53
CA VAL A 38 33.49 1.18 5.64
C VAL A 38 34.41 -0.04 5.45
N PRO A 39 33.94 -1.27 5.72
CA PRO A 39 34.80 -2.45 5.59
C PRO A 39 35.13 -2.72 4.12
N PHE A 40 36.33 -3.19 3.81
CA PHE A 40 36.74 -3.46 2.42
C PHE A 40 35.85 -4.53 1.76
N GLU A 41 35.40 -5.51 2.54
CA GLU A 41 34.45 -6.56 2.15
C GLU A 41 33.11 -5.99 1.68
N PHE A 42 32.73 -4.79 2.16
CA PHE A 42 31.56 -4.08 1.67
C PHE A 42 31.66 -3.83 0.17
N GLY A 43 32.84 -3.49 -0.34
CA GLY A 43 33.06 -3.27 -1.78
C GLY A 43 32.77 -4.50 -2.63
N MET A 44 33.03 -5.71 -2.10
CA MET A 44 32.71 -6.97 -2.80
C MET A 44 31.21 -7.22 -2.86
N LEU A 45 30.50 -6.99 -1.74
CA LEU A 45 29.07 -7.26 -1.62
C LEU A 45 28.19 -6.09 -2.06
N PHE A 46 28.80 -4.97 -2.44
CA PHE A 46 28.07 -3.74 -2.70
C PHE A 46 26.97 -3.87 -3.77
N PRO A 47 27.18 -4.57 -4.91
CA PRO A 47 26.11 -4.73 -5.89
C PRO A 47 24.88 -5.45 -5.31
N ASP A 48 25.08 -6.53 -4.56
CA ASP A 48 24.01 -7.29 -3.93
C ASP A 48 23.32 -6.47 -2.82
N PHE A 49 24.11 -5.76 -2.01
CA PHE A 49 23.61 -4.86 -0.99
C PHE A 49 22.76 -3.73 -1.59
N LEU A 50 23.28 -3.07 -2.62
CA LEU A 50 22.60 -1.98 -3.30
C LEU A 50 21.31 -2.48 -3.95
N GLY A 51 21.34 -3.64 -4.62
CA GLY A 51 20.15 -4.26 -5.20
C GLY A 51 19.08 -4.57 -4.14
N GLY A 52 19.47 -5.13 -2.99
CA GLY A 52 18.57 -5.36 -1.87
C GLY A 52 17.96 -4.06 -1.31
N LEU A 53 18.77 -3.01 -1.18
CA LEU A 53 18.33 -1.70 -0.72
C LEU A 53 17.36 -1.05 -1.72
N GLN A 54 17.73 -1.06 -3.01
CA GLN A 54 16.91 -0.51 -4.09
C GLN A 54 15.57 -1.25 -4.18
N MET A 55 15.55 -2.57 -4.09
CA MET A 55 14.31 -3.34 -4.07
C MET A 55 13.46 -3.06 -2.85
N THR A 56 14.07 -2.96 -1.67
CA THR A 56 13.34 -2.63 -0.43
C THR A 56 12.66 -1.26 -0.55
N LEU A 57 13.38 -0.26 -1.04
CA LEU A 57 12.84 1.10 -1.22
C LEU A 57 11.86 1.20 -2.40
N TYR A 58 12.06 0.44 -3.47
CA TYR A 58 11.16 0.40 -4.63
C TYR A 58 9.81 -0.20 -4.25
N SER A 59 9.82 -1.32 -3.52
CA SER A 59 8.59 -1.97 -3.04
C SER A 59 7.80 -1.13 -2.04
N ALA A 60 8.44 -0.14 -1.39
CA ALA A 60 7.74 0.83 -0.55
C ALA A 60 6.93 1.86 -1.38
N GLY A 61 7.07 1.90 -2.71
CA GLY A 61 6.23 2.71 -3.60
C GLY A 61 6.35 4.23 -3.43
N GLY A 62 7.39 4.70 -2.73
CA GLY A 62 7.56 6.10 -2.33
C GLY A 62 7.16 6.41 -0.89
N THR A 63 6.55 5.46 -0.17
CA THR A 63 6.31 5.57 1.27
C THR A 63 7.65 5.68 2.00
N PRO A 64 7.85 6.70 2.87
CA PRO A 64 9.07 6.85 3.65
C PRO A 64 9.30 5.64 4.57
N MET A 65 10.44 4.97 4.38
CA MET A 65 10.86 3.80 5.15
C MET A 65 11.74 4.22 6.33
N PRO A 66 11.45 3.75 7.56
CA PRO A 66 12.32 3.98 8.70
C PRO A 66 13.73 3.42 8.48
N LEU A 67 14.75 4.25 8.73
CA LEU A 67 16.15 3.83 8.62
C LEU A 67 16.47 2.63 9.52
N GLU A 68 15.81 2.54 10.68
CA GLU A 68 15.94 1.39 11.57
C GLU A 68 15.53 0.06 10.94
N LEU A 69 14.54 0.05 10.04
CA LEU A 69 14.15 -1.17 9.30
C LEU A 69 15.19 -1.53 8.23
N LEU A 70 15.83 -0.52 7.63
CA LEU A 70 16.87 -0.74 6.61
C LEU A 70 18.15 -1.34 7.20
N TYR A 71 18.42 -1.18 8.51
CA TYR A 71 19.53 -1.88 9.15
C TYR A 71 19.39 -3.40 9.12
N GLY A 72 18.16 -3.93 9.04
CA GLY A 72 17.96 -5.37 8.87
C GLY A 72 18.65 -5.93 7.63
N LEU A 73 18.75 -5.14 6.54
CA LEU A 73 19.52 -5.51 5.36
C LEU A 73 21.01 -5.53 5.65
N ALA A 74 21.54 -4.48 6.28
CA ALA A 74 22.95 -4.35 6.62
C ALA A 74 23.42 -5.47 7.57
N ASP A 75 22.58 -5.83 8.55
CA ASP A 75 22.87 -6.87 9.55
C ASP A 75 22.92 -8.28 8.92
N GLN A 76 22.26 -8.51 7.77
CA GLN A 76 22.28 -9.79 7.07
C GLN A 76 23.50 -9.97 6.16
N MET A 77 24.08 -8.90 5.64
CA MET A 77 25.19 -8.95 4.67
C MET A 77 26.43 -9.73 5.15
N PRO A 78 26.92 -9.58 6.40
CA PRO A 78 28.08 -10.32 6.89
C PRO A 78 27.93 -11.84 6.72
N SER A 79 26.71 -12.36 6.89
CA SER A 79 26.45 -13.80 6.82
C SER A 79 26.70 -14.42 5.44
N LEU A 80 26.70 -13.60 4.38
CA LEU A 80 26.94 -14.04 3.01
C LEU A 80 28.42 -14.31 2.70
N VAL A 81 29.35 -13.85 3.55
CA VAL A 81 30.80 -13.99 3.36
C VAL A 81 31.43 -14.79 4.50
N ALA A 82 30.76 -15.88 4.87
CA ALA A 82 31.21 -16.81 5.91
C ALA A 82 32.68 -17.22 5.71
N GLY A 83 33.52 -16.91 6.69
CA GLY A 83 34.94 -17.30 6.72
C GLY A 83 35.95 -16.14 6.66
N LEU A 84 35.50 -14.90 6.47
CA LEU A 84 36.33 -13.71 6.72
C LEU A 84 36.17 -13.24 8.17
N GLU A 85 37.22 -12.67 8.76
CA GLU A 85 37.13 -11.94 10.03
C GLU A 85 36.31 -10.66 9.78
N LEU A 86 34.98 -10.80 9.83
CA LEU A 86 34.07 -9.71 9.63
C LEU A 86 34.15 -8.77 10.84
N ARG A 87 34.31 -7.48 10.56
CA ARG A 87 34.33 -6.42 11.57
C ARG A 87 32.93 -6.24 12.17
N GLU A 88 32.86 -5.51 13.29
CA GLU A 88 31.65 -5.31 14.11
C GLU A 88 30.40 -4.91 13.30
N ASP A 89 29.22 -5.36 13.73
CA ASP A 89 27.90 -5.05 13.13
C ASP A 89 27.67 -3.54 12.89
N SER A 90 28.31 -2.70 13.70
CA SER A 90 28.27 -1.23 13.60
C SER A 90 28.77 -0.70 12.26
N GLN A 91 29.73 -1.38 11.60
CA GLN A 91 30.35 -0.92 10.36
C GLN A 91 29.49 -1.15 9.11
N TRP A 92 28.69 -2.23 9.08
CA TRP A 92 27.75 -2.46 7.98
C TRP A 92 26.59 -1.47 8.03
N ARG A 93 26.13 -1.14 9.23
CA ARG A 93 25.16 -0.04 9.43
C ARG A 93 25.74 1.31 9.05
N TYR A 94 27.01 1.54 9.31
CA TYR A 94 27.72 2.73 8.83
C TYR A 94 27.78 2.75 7.29
N ALA A 95 28.14 1.63 6.66
CA ALA A 95 28.19 1.51 5.21
C ALA A 95 26.81 1.73 4.54
N LEU A 96 25.71 1.31 5.18
CA LEU A 96 24.36 1.70 4.77
C LEU A 96 24.19 3.23 4.79
N ARG A 97 24.57 3.91 5.87
CA ARG A 97 24.48 5.38 5.95
C ARG A 97 25.34 6.06 4.88
N ALA A 98 26.54 5.55 4.61
CA ALA A 98 27.41 6.04 3.54
C ALA A 98 26.75 5.88 2.16
N THR A 99 26.15 4.72 1.90
CA THR A 99 25.39 4.45 0.66
C THR A 99 24.21 5.40 0.50
N LEU A 100 23.44 5.60 1.56
CA LEU A 100 22.34 6.56 1.58
C LEU A 100 22.85 7.99 1.37
N ALA A 101 24.05 8.34 1.83
CA ALA A 101 24.63 9.67 1.57
C ALA A 101 25.01 9.85 0.10
N VAL A 102 25.46 8.79 -0.58
CA VAL A 102 25.71 8.82 -2.03
C VAL A 102 24.40 8.97 -2.80
N LEU A 103 23.38 8.20 -2.44
CA LEU A 103 22.04 8.29 -3.05
C LEU A 103 21.42 9.68 -2.86
N ASP A 104 21.55 10.25 -1.66
CA ASP A 104 21.08 11.60 -1.33
C ASP A 104 21.78 12.68 -2.18
N ARG A 105 23.11 12.61 -2.31
CA ARG A 105 23.87 13.52 -3.18
C ARG A 105 23.50 13.40 -4.66
N LEU A 106 23.09 12.20 -5.08
CA LEU A 106 22.57 11.98 -6.43
C LEU A 106 21.14 12.51 -6.58
N GLY A 107 20.44 12.84 -5.50
CA GLY A 107 19.01 13.19 -5.52
C GLY A 107 18.12 11.98 -5.80
N ALA A 108 18.59 10.76 -5.46
CA ALA A 108 17.84 9.52 -5.65
C ALA A 108 16.91 9.20 -4.48
N ILE A 109 17.16 9.80 -3.31
CA ILE A 109 16.32 9.64 -2.13
C ILE A 109 15.94 11.00 -1.52
N GLU A 110 14.88 11.00 -0.75
CA GLU A 110 14.50 12.06 0.19
C GLU A 110 14.63 11.55 1.62
N ARG A 111 14.93 12.46 2.55
CA ARG A 111 15.02 12.17 3.98
C ARG A 111 14.07 13.06 4.76
N THR A 112 13.26 12.44 5.61
CA THR A 112 12.35 13.13 6.53
C THR A 112 12.56 12.60 7.95
N GLU A 113 11.91 13.22 8.93
CA GLU A 113 11.92 12.77 10.32
C GLU A 113 10.54 12.25 10.70
N ALA A 114 10.51 11.11 11.39
CA ALA A 114 9.31 10.52 11.95
C ALA A 114 8.74 11.40 13.08
N ASP A 115 7.43 11.56 13.11
CA ASP A 115 6.75 12.20 14.22
C ASP A 115 6.74 11.31 15.48
N ALA A 116 6.21 11.82 16.61
CA ALA A 116 6.20 11.08 17.87
C ALA A 116 5.37 9.78 17.83
N VAL A 117 4.33 9.72 16.98
CA VAL A 117 3.48 8.54 16.82
C VAL A 117 4.20 7.51 15.95
N GLU A 118 4.80 7.94 14.85
CA GLU A 118 5.62 7.10 13.97
C GLU A 118 6.82 6.52 14.73
N LEU A 119 7.53 7.34 15.50
CA LEU A 119 8.65 6.90 16.34
C LEU A 119 8.24 5.82 17.34
N ALA A 120 7.09 5.96 17.99
CA ALA A 120 6.58 4.95 18.91
C ALA A 120 6.28 3.63 18.19
N LYS A 121 5.72 3.68 16.97
CA LYS A 121 5.50 2.48 16.14
C LYS A 121 6.83 1.84 15.72
N ILE A 122 7.82 2.64 15.31
CA ILE A 122 9.15 2.13 14.96
C ILE A 122 9.80 1.45 16.17
N ALA A 123 9.69 2.05 17.35
CA ALA A 123 10.22 1.50 18.60
C ALA A 123 9.58 0.14 18.92
N GLU A 124 8.27 0.03 18.76
CA GLU A 124 7.52 -1.22 18.94
C GLU A 124 7.94 -2.29 17.91
N LEU A 125 7.97 -1.93 16.63
CA LEU A 125 8.32 -2.84 15.52
C LEU A 125 9.75 -3.38 15.62
N THR A 126 10.69 -2.53 16.05
CA THR A 126 12.12 -2.87 16.10
C THR A 126 12.58 -3.35 17.47
N GLY A 127 11.75 -3.19 18.50
CA GLY A 127 12.10 -3.45 19.90
C GLY A 127 13.13 -2.48 20.47
N ARG A 128 13.36 -1.32 19.82
CA ARG A 128 14.31 -0.30 20.26
C ARG A 128 13.60 0.82 21.01
N PRO A 129 14.01 1.14 22.26
CA PRO A 129 13.35 2.21 23.02
C PRO A 129 13.60 3.61 22.45
N GLU A 130 14.73 3.80 21.77
CA GLU A 130 15.13 5.08 21.15
C GLU A 130 15.59 4.81 19.71
N PRO A 131 14.66 4.61 18.76
CA PRO A 131 15.00 4.39 17.36
C PRO A 131 15.49 5.68 16.69
N ASP A 132 16.33 5.54 15.66
CA ASP A 132 16.68 6.66 14.77
C ASP A 132 15.40 7.24 14.10
N PRO A 133 15.14 8.56 14.18
CA PRO A 133 13.95 9.17 13.60
C PRO A 133 13.98 9.30 12.07
N THR A 134 15.10 8.99 11.42
CA THR A 134 15.26 9.19 9.98
C THR A 134 14.34 8.26 9.19
N LEU A 135 13.55 8.85 8.29
CA LEU A 135 12.80 8.15 7.25
C LEU A 135 13.45 8.40 5.89
N VAL A 136 13.38 7.41 5.00
CA VAL A 136 14.01 7.44 3.67
C VAL A 136 13.00 6.98 2.61
N SER A 137 12.79 7.78 1.57
CA SER A 137 11.99 7.40 0.39
C SER A 137 12.79 7.60 -0.89
N LEU A 138 12.42 6.90 -1.97
CA LEU A 138 12.93 7.21 -3.30
C LEU A 138 12.29 8.48 -3.84
N THR A 139 13.08 9.29 -4.54
CA THR A 139 12.50 10.38 -5.34
C THR A 139 11.73 9.82 -6.53
N PRO A 140 10.77 10.57 -7.11
CA PRO A 140 10.06 10.14 -8.32
C PRO A 140 11.00 9.78 -9.48
N LEU A 141 12.15 10.47 -9.58
CA LEU A 141 13.17 10.20 -10.60
C LEU A 141 13.85 8.83 -10.39
N ALA A 142 14.14 8.47 -9.13
CA ALA A 142 14.73 7.18 -8.81
C ALA A 142 13.75 6.02 -8.93
N LEU A 143 12.49 6.22 -8.54
CA LEU A 143 11.41 5.26 -8.80
C LEU A 143 11.28 4.97 -10.30
N TRP A 144 11.27 6.02 -11.12
CA TRP A 144 11.22 5.88 -12.58
C TRP A 144 12.43 5.08 -13.14
N ALA A 145 13.64 5.36 -12.67
CA ALA A 145 14.82 4.65 -13.14
C ALA A 145 14.85 3.19 -12.71
N LEU A 146 14.51 2.90 -11.45
CA LEU A 146 14.41 1.52 -10.96
C LEU A 146 13.32 0.73 -11.67
N ASN A 147 12.15 1.33 -11.92
CA ASN A 147 11.10 0.72 -12.71
C ASN A 147 11.62 0.30 -14.10
N ARG A 148 12.34 1.20 -14.79
CA ARG A 148 12.95 0.89 -16.09
C ARG A 148 13.98 -0.24 -16.01
N MET A 149 14.87 -0.20 -15.02
CA MET A 149 15.87 -1.24 -14.82
C MET A 149 15.21 -2.61 -14.60
N LEU A 150 14.22 -2.67 -13.71
CA LEU A 150 13.45 -3.89 -13.43
C LEU A 150 12.75 -4.44 -14.67
N ARG A 151 12.14 -3.57 -15.49
CA ARG A 151 11.48 -3.99 -16.74
C ARG A 151 12.47 -4.46 -17.79
N ASP A 152 13.62 -3.80 -17.91
CA ASP A 152 14.71 -4.23 -18.80
C ASP A 152 15.27 -5.60 -18.39
N GLU A 153 15.17 -5.95 -17.10
CA GLU A 153 15.49 -7.27 -16.54
C GLU A 153 14.33 -8.29 -16.65
N GLY A 154 13.17 -7.86 -17.15
CA GLY A 154 11.99 -8.72 -17.35
C GLY A 154 11.08 -8.87 -16.14
N ALA A 155 11.27 -8.08 -15.09
CA ALA A 155 10.35 -8.04 -13.96
C ALA A 155 9.03 -7.35 -14.33
N ASP A 156 7.95 -7.80 -13.70
CA ASP A 156 6.64 -7.16 -13.77
C ASP A 156 6.62 -5.94 -12.84
N ALA A 157 6.90 -4.78 -13.41
CA ALA A 157 6.95 -3.49 -12.72
C ALA A 157 6.01 -2.50 -13.45
N PRO A 158 4.70 -2.64 -13.24
CA PRO A 158 3.70 -1.85 -13.94
C PRO A 158 3.72 -0.39 -13.48
N VAL A 159 3.23 0.51 -14.34
CA VAL A 159 3.08 1.93 -14.01
C VAL A 159 1.61 2.34 -14.07
N VAL A 160 1.23 3.28 -13.20
CA VAL A 160 -0.14 3.79 -13.12
C VAL A 160 -0.66 4.18 -14.51
N GLY A 161 -1.82 3.65 -14.87
CA GLY A 161 -2.49 3.92 -16.13
C GLY A 161 -2.12 2.98 -17.29
N GLU A 162 -1.25 1.99 -17.10
CA GLU A 162 -1.03 0.94 -18.11
C GLU A 162 -2.30 0.16 -18.42
N LEU A 163 -3.17 -0.01 -17.42
CA LEU A 163 -4.47 -0.65 -17.56
C LEU A 163 -5.61 0.34 -17.83
N ALA A 164 -5.32 1.61 -18.15
CA ALA A 164 -6.37 2.61 -18.30
C ALA A 164 -7.37 2.32 -19.42
N THR A 165 -6.99 1.51 -20.41
CA THR A 165 -7.89 1.06 -21.50
C THR A 165 -8.46 -0.34 -21.29
N ALA A 166 -8.06 -1.03 -20.22
CA ALA A 166 -8.54 -2.38 -19.90
C ALA A 166 -9.95 -2.33 -19.28
N PRO A 167 -10.71 -3.45 -19.32
CA PRO A 167 -11.98 -3.56 -18.59
C PRO A 167 -11.80 -3.34 -17.08
N LEU A 168 -12.83 -2.80 -16.40
CA LEU A 168 -12.76 -2.50 -14.97
C LEU A 168 -12.43 -3.73 -14.10
N GLU A 169 -12.91 -4.92 -14.48
CA GLU A 169 -12.60 -6.18 -13.79
C GLU A 169 -11.09 -6.49 -13.80
N THR A 170 -10.42 -6.24 -14.94
CA THR A 170 -8.96 -6.42 -15.05
C THR A 170 -8.21 -5.44 -14.17
N LEU A 171 -8.70 -4.19 -14.09
CA LEU A 171 -8.13 -3.19 -13.18
C LEU A 171 -8.30 -3.60 -11.72
N CYS A 172 -9.51 -4.02 -11.33
CA CYS A 172 -9.81 -4.48 -9.98
C CYS A 172 -8.89 -5.63 -9.56
N ALA A 173 -8.68 -6.62 -10.44
CA ALA A 173 -7.78 -7.73 -10.17
C ALA A 173 -6.32 -7.28 -10.04
N HIS A 174 -5.90 -6.27 -10.79
CA HIS A 174 -4.55 -5.74 -10.75
C HIS A 174 -4.24 -5.02 -9.43
N VAL A 175 -5.20 -4.26 -8.89
CA VAL A 175 -5.01 -3.44 -7.69
C VAL A 175 -5.53 -4.10 -6.41
N ALA A 176 -5.92 -5.38 -6.46
CA ALA A 176 -6.53 -6.09 -5.33
C ALA A 176 -5.66 -6.08 -4.06
N ASP A 177 -4.34 -6.21 -4.23
CA ASP A 177 -3.35 -6.19 -3.14
C ASP A 177 -2.59 -4.85 -3.06
N ALA A 178 -3.01 -3.83 -3.83
CA ALA A 178 -2.33 -2.55 -3.87
C ALA A 178 -2.76 -1.65 -2.71
N PRO A 179 -1.87 -0.75 -2.22
CA PRO A 179 -2.26 0.29 -1.28
C PRO A 179 -3.42 1.15 -1.83
N PRO A 180 -4.30 1.70 -0.97
CA PRO A 180 -5.45 2.50 -1.40
C PRO A 180 -5.09 3.64 -2.35
N GLU A 181 -3.97 4.32 -2.12
CA GLU A 181 -3.52 5.45 -2.94
C GLU A 181 -3.17 5.02 -4.37
N ILE A 182 -2.67 3.80 -4.54
CA ILE A 182 -2.38 3.23 -5.86
C ILE A 182 -3.68 2.83 -6.57
N ALA A 183 -4.61 2.19 -5.86
CA ALA A 183 -5.92 1.87 -6.41
C ALA A 183 -6.68 3.14 -6.85
N GLU A 184 -6.64 4.20 -6.05
CA GLU A 184 -7.20 5.52 -6.39
C GLU A 184 -6.55 6.12 -7.64
N ALA A 185 -5.22 6.09 -7.74
CA ALA A 185 -4.49 6.63 -8.87
C ALA A 185 -4.79 5.85 -10.18
N GLU A 186 -4.87 4.53 -10.09
CA GLU A 186 -5.24 3.65 -11.21
C GLU A 186 -6.67 3.88 -11.68
N VAL A 187 -7.63 3.97 -10.74
CA VAL A 187 -9.02 4.33 -11.05
C VAL A 187 -9.09 5.70 -11.70
N ALA A 188 -8.37 6.70 -11.19
CA ALA A 188 -8.34 8.04 -11.79
C ALA A 188 -7.79 8.02 -13.23
N ALA A 189 -6.71 7.28 -13.47
CA ALA A 189 -6.15 7.11 -14.81
C ALA A 189 -7.12 6.39 -15.75
N TRP A 190 -7.81 5.36 -15.26
CA TRP A 190 -8.80 4.58 -15.99
C TRP A 190 -10.05 5.40 -16.35
N VAL A 191 -10.59 6.19 -15.42
CA VAL A 191 -11.72 7.09 -15.67
C VAL A 191 -11.34 8.17 -16.68
N ALA A 192 -10.12 8.72 -16.62
CA ALA A 192 -9.64 9.75 -17.53
C ALA A 192 -9.60 9.30 -19.01
N HIS A 193 -9.61 8.00 -19.28
CA HIS A 193 -9.63 7.42 -20.63
C HIS A 193 -11.04 7.19 -21.19
N ARG A 194 -12.09 7.54 -20.44
CA ARG A 194 -13.51 7.33 -20.79
C ARG A 194 -14.32 8.62 -20.60
N SER A 195 -15.55 8.63 -21.12
CA SER A 195 -16.51 9.65 -20.69
C SER A 195 -17.01 9.33 -19.27
N PRO A 196 -17.40 10.34 -18.46
CA PRO A 196 -17.93 10.09 -17.11
C PRO A 196 -19.14 9.14 -17.09
N ALA A 197 -19.99 9.21 -18.12
CA ALA A 197 -21.16 8.33 -18.25
C ALA A 197 -20.76 6.88 -18.55
N ASP A 198 -19.79 6.66 -19.45
CA ASP A 198 -19.33 5.30 -19.76
C ASP A 198 -18.60 4.68 -18.55
N ALA A 199 -17.80 5.48 -17.83
CA ALA A 199 -17.12 5.05 -16.61
C ALA A 199 -18.12 4.66 -15.51
N ALA A 200 -19.16 5.47 -15.29
CA ALA A 200 -20.20 5.18 -14.31
C ALA A 200 -21.00 3.92 -14.68
N ALA A 201 -21.39 3.78 -15.95
CA ALA A 201 -22.13 2.61 -16.44
C ALA A 201 -21.31 1.31 -16.25
N GLU A 202 -20.04 1.30 -16.65
CA GLU A 202 -19.16 0.13 -16.48
C GLU A 202 -18.93 -0.19 -15.00
N ALA A 203 -18.83 0.82 -14.11
CA ALA A 203 -18.70 0.62 -12.68
C ALA A 203 -19.97 0.05 -12.03
N VAL A 204 -21.15 0.47 -12.48
CA VAL A 204 -22.42 -0.11 -12.02
C VAL A 204 -22.60 -1.54 -12.50
N ASP A 205 -22.26 -1.83 -13.76
CA ASP A 205 -22.31 -3.21 -14.25
C ASP A 205 -21.34 -4.11 -13.47
N PHE A 206 -20.13 -3.63 -13.20
CA PHE A 206 -19.18 -4.33 -12.33
C PHE A 206 -19.70 -4.52 -10.90
N LEU A 207 -20.35 -3.51 -10.30
CA LEU A 207 -20.97 -3.61 -8.98
C LEU A 207 -22.04 -4.69 -8.91
N ARG A 208 -22.87 -4.82 -9.96
CA ARG A 208 -23.95 -5.82 -10.03
C ARG A 208 -23.41 -7.24 -10.10
N GLU A 209 -22.30 -7.43 -10.79
CA GLU A 209 -21.65 -8.74 -10.95
C GLU A 209 -20.62 -9.04 -9.83
N ALA A 210 -20.40 -8.11 -8.90
CA ALA A 210 -19.39 -8.24 -7.85
C ALA A 210 -19.67 -9.47 -6.94
N GLU A 211 -18.72 -10.40 -6.92
CA GLU A 211 -18.79 -11.64 -6.15
C GLU A 211 -18.49 -11.39 -4.66
N GLY A 212 -17.73 -10.33 -4.36
CA GLY A 212 -17.18 -10.06 -3.03
C GLY A 212 -17.36 -8.62 -2.53
N PRO A 213 -17.33 -8.40 -1.22
CA PRO A 213 -17.28 -7.08 -0.60
C PRO A 213 -16.16 -6.17 -1.14
N ALA A 214 -14.93 -6.66 -1.31
CA ALA A 214 -13.83 -5.84 -1.83
C ALA A 214 -14.09 -5.34 -3.27
N GLN A 215 -14.71 -6.16 -4.12
CA GLN A 215 -15.11 -5.73 -5.47
C GLN A 215 -16.20 -4.65 -5.43
N ARG A 216 -17.20 -4.78 -4.53
CA ARG A 216 -18.21 -3.72 -4.35
C ARG A 216 -17.59 -2.42 -3.86
N LEU A 217 -16.64 -2.49 -2.93
CA LEU A 217 -15.86 -1.34 -2.47
C LEU A 217 -15.06 -0.69 -3.61
N PHE A 218 -14.44 -1.49 -4.47
CA PHE A 218 -13.73 -0.98 -5.64
C PHE A 218 -14.67 -0.30 -6.66
N ALA A 219 -15.88 -0.85 -6.85
CA ALA A 219 -16.90 -0.23 -7.70
C ALA A 219 -17.35 1.14 -7.16
N LEU A 220 -17.55 1.25 -5.84
CA LEU A 220 -17.87 2.50 -5.14
C LEU A 220 -16.79 3.58 -5.36
N LEU A 221 -15.52 3.19 -5.24
CA LEU A 221 -14.38 4.07 -5.52
C LEU A 221 -14.44 4.59 -6.97
N THR A 222 -14.68 3.68 -7.92
CA THR A 222 -14.76 4.01 -9.36
C THR A 222 -15.93 4.93 -9.69
N LEU A 223 -17.11 4.70 -9.10
CA LEU A 223 -18.27 5.59 -9.23
C LEU A 223 -17.98 7.00 -8.69
N GLY A 224 -17.25 7.09 -7.58
CA GLY A 224 -16.80 8.37 -7.02
C GLY A 224 -15.91 9.15 -7.98
N ALA A 225 -14.98 8.47 -8.63
CA ALA A 225 -14.10 9.07 -9.63
C ALA A 225 -14.85 9.51 -10.91
N ALA A 226 -15.98 8.87 -11.24
CA ALA A 226 -16.85 9.27 -12.35
C ALA A 226 -17.70 10.53 -12.07
N GLY A 227 -17.72 11.04 -10.83
CA GLY A 227 -18.37 12.30 -10.46
C GLY A 227 -19.90 12.23 -10.51
N ASP A 228 -20.54 13.28 -11.06
CA ASP A 228 -22.00 13.44 -11.08
C ASP A 228 -22.73 12.28 -11.78
N ALA A 229 -22.12 11.69 -12.81
CA ALA A 229 -22.65 10.52 -13.49
C ALA A 229 -22.75 9.32 -12.53
N GLY A 230 -21.70 9.08 -11.73
CA GLY A 230 -21.70 8.03 -10.71
C GLY A 230 -22.75 8.26 -9.63
N VAL A 231 -23.00 9.51 -9.23
CA VAL A 231 -24.08 9.84 -8.27
C VAL A 231 -25.47 9.54 -8.84
N ALA A 232 -25.70 9.83 -10.12
CA ALA A 232 -26.97 9.53 -10.77
C ALA A 232 -27.23 8.02 -10.84
N ASP A 233 -26.22 7.24 -11.23
CA ASP A 233 -26.34 5.79 -11.35
C ASP A 233 -26.46 5.11 -9.98
N ALA A 234 -25.75 5.61 -8.95
CA ALA A 234 -25.88 5.12 -7.58
C ALA A 234 -27.31 5.23 -7.03
N ARG A 235 -28.06 6.29 -7.38
CA ARG A 235 -29.47 6.42 -6.99
C ARG A 235 -30.33 5.32 -7.61
N THR A 236 -30.06 4.97 -8.86
CA THR A 236 -30.77 3.90 -9.57
C THR A 236 -30.49 2.55 -8.91
N VAL A 237 -29.22 2.24 -8.60
CA VAL A 237 -28.86 0.99 -7.92
C VAL A 237 -29.44 0.90 -6.51
N ARG A 238 -29.52 2.03 -5.78
CA ARG A 238 -30.23 2.06 -4.49
C ARG A 238 -31.67 1.55 -4.60
N GLU A 239 -32.38 1.94 -5.66
CA GLU A 239 -33.77 1.52 -5.89
C GLU A 239 -33.90 0.02 -6.22
N GLU A 240 -32.85 -0.60 -6.77
CA GLU A 240 -32.80 -2.05 -7.05
C GLU A 240 -32.74 -2.88 -5.76
N GLY A 241 -32.24 -2.30 -4.66
CA GLY A 241 -32.19 -2.94 -3.34
C GLY A 241 -31.05 -3.96 -3.18
N GLY A 242 -31.19 -4.84 -2.18
CA GLY A 242 -30.15 -5.81 -1.82
C GLY A 242 -28.87 -5.17 -1.26
N ILE A 243 -27.77 -5.92 -1.26
CA ILE A 243 -26.48 -5.45 -0.72
C ILE A 243 -25.96 -4.27 -1.56
N ALA A 244 -26.00 -4.38 -2.89
CA ALA A 244 -25.58 -3.30 -3.80
C ALA A 244 -26.37 -2.00 -3.55
N GLY A 245 -27.70 -2.09 -3.42
CA GLY A 245 -28.52 -0.93 -3.10
C GLY A 245 -28.22 -0.34 -1.72
N ALA A 246 -27.98 -1.19 -0.72
CA ALA A 246 -27.62 -0.77 0.64
C ALA A 246 -26.28 -0.03 0.70
N VAL A 247 -25.24 -0.56 0.03
CA VAL A 247 -23.93 0.12 -0.01
C VAL A 247 -24.00 1.44 -0.78
N MET A 248 -24.81 1.52 -1.85
CA MET A 248 -25.08 2.78 -2.55
C MET A 248 -25.82 3.79 -1.67
N ALA A 249 -26.78 3.35 -0.85
CA ALA A 249 -27.48 4.22 0.09
C ALA A 249 -26.53 4.87 1.10
N ALA A 250 -25.62 4.08 1.68
CA ALA A 250 -24.60 4.56 2.60
C ALA A 250 -23.63 5.53 1.91
N TRP A 251 -23.12 5.15 0.75
CA TRP A 251 -22.21 5.98 -0.04
C TRP A 251 -22.81 7.33 -0.45
N LEU A 252 -24.09 7.36 -0.85
CA LEU A 252 -24.81 8.61 -1.13
C LEU A 252 -24.95 9.48 0.13
N ALA A 253 -25.19 8.89 1.30
CA ALA A 253 -25.30 9.62 2.55
C ALA A 253 -23.96 10.21 3.01
N GLU A 254 -22.86 9.44 2.90
CA GLU A 254 -21.50 9.92 3.19
C GLU A 254 -21.12 11.13 2.34
N ARG A 255 -21.58 11.16 1.08
CA ARG A 255 -21.36 12.25 0.13
C ARG A 255 -22.35 13.40 0.26
N SER A 256 -23.23 13.37 1.26
CA SER A 256 -24.29 14.37 1.45
C SER A 256 -25.25 14.53 0.27
N GLU A 257 -25.33 13.51 -0.61
CA GLU A 257 -26.30 13.43 -1.72
C GLU A 257 -27.68 12.96 -1.24
N THR A 258 -27.77 12.59 0.04
CA THR A 258 -28.94 12.08 0.74
C THR A 258 -28.74 12.24 2.26
N THR A 259 -29.82 12.31 3.04
CA THR A 259 -29.72 12.38 4.50
C THR A 259 -29.50 11.00 5.11
N ALA A 260 -28.64 10.91 6.14
CA ALA A 260 -28.43 9.67 6.90
C ALA A 260 -29.74 9.11 7.50
N GLU A 261 -30.69 9.99 7.83
CA GLU A 261 -32.03 9.64 8.34
C GLU A 261 -32.90 8.90 7.30
N SER A 262 -32.56 8.99 6.02
CA SER A 262 -33.27 8.28 4.95
C SER A 262 -32.86 6.82 4.81
N LEU A 263 -31.77 6.39 5.47
CA LEU A 263 -31.34 5.00 5.45
C LEU A 263 -32.29 4.18 6.32
N THR A 264 -32.78 3.10 5.75
CA THR A 264 -33.50 2.08 6.50
C THR A 264 -32.54 1.33 7.42
N SER A 265 -33.10 0.70 8.46
CA SER A 265 -32.35 -0.18 9.35
C SER A 265 -31.67 -1.33 8.59
N GLU A 266 -32.30 -1.82 7.52
CA GLU A 266 -31.75 -2.87 6.67
C GLU A 266 -30.57 -2.37 5.84
N GLU A 267 -30.72 -1.23 5.15
CA GLU A 267 -29.63 -0.60 4.38
C GLU A 267 -28.42 -0.36 5.28
N LEU A 268 -28.63 0.19 6.48
CA LEU A 268 -27.56 0.44 7.45
C LEU A 268 -26.85 -0.85 7.88
N CYS A 269 -27.61 -1.92 8.17
CA CYS A 269 -27.01 -3.18 8.62
C CYS A 269 -26.25 -3.88 7.49
N LEU A 270 -26.81 -3.91 6.29
CA LEU A 270 -26.18 -4.52 5.13
C LEU A 270 -24.92 -3.75 4.71
N SER A 271 -24.99 -2.42 4.58
CA SER A 271 -23.86 -1.62 4.13
C SER A 271 -22.68 -1.67 5.10
N MET A 272 -22.96 -1.52 6.40
CA MET A 272 -21.93 -1.62 7.45
C MET A 272 -21.30 -3.01 7.47
N THR A 273 -22.09 -4.06 7.31
CA THR A 273 -21.57 -5.44 7.30
C THR A 273 -20.76 -5.72 6.05
N ASP A 274 -21.16 -5.19 4.89
CA ASP A 274 -20.40 -5.33 3.65
C ASP A 274 -19.07 -4.57 3.71
N HIS A 275 -19.07 -3.32 4.19
CA HIS A 275 -17.86 -2.54 4.41
C HIS A 275 -16.87 -3.26 5.32
N LEU A 276 -17.32 -3.77 6.47
CA LEU A 276 -16.45 -4.53 7.38
C LEU A 276 -15.96 -5.84 6.76
N ALA A 277 -16.75 -6.47 5.89
CA ALA A 277 -16.30 -7.65 5.16
C ALA A 277 -15.23 -7.31 4.12
N ALA A 278 -15.32 -6.15 3.46
CA ALA A 278 -14.25 -5.64 2.60
C ALA A 278 -12.98 -5.34 3.40
N MET A 279 -13.10 -4.76 4.61
CA MET A 279 -11.95 -4.51 5.48
C MET A 279 -11.30 -5.81 5.99
N ASP A 280 -12.08 -6.88 6.20
CA ASP A 280 -11.55 -8.22 6.50
C ASP A 280 -10.73 -8.77 5.32
N GLU A 281 -11.25 -8.65 4.09
CA GLU A 281 -10.55 -9.07 2.87
C GLU A 281 -9.25 -8.30 2.64
N LEU A 282 -9.24 -7.00 2.98
CA LEU A 282 -8.06 -6.13 2.88
C LEU A 282 -7.13 -6.20 4.11
N GLY A 283 -7.46 -7.02 5.12
CA GLY A 283 -6.60 -7.24 6.29
C GLY A 283 -6.57 -6.10 7.31
N VAL A 284 -7.50 -5.14 7.24
CA VAL A 284 -7.55 -3.92 8.08
C VAL A 284 -8.79 -3.84 8.98
N LEU A 285 -9.56 -4.93 9.09
CA LEU A 285 -10.81 -5.00 9.87
C LEU A 285 -10.70 -4.42 11.29
N PHE A 286 -9.63 -4.74 12.03
CA PHE A 286 -9.52 -4.33 13.43
C PHE A 286 -9.15 -2.86 13.60
N ASP A 287 -8.39 -2.30 12.66
CA ASP A 287 -8.12 -0.86 12.62
C ASP A 287 -9.41 -0.10 12.35
N GLU A 288 -10.22 -0.59 11.40
CA GLU A 288 -11.54 -0.02 11.12
C GLU A 288 -12.50 -0.11 12.32
N LEU A 289 -12.60 -1.27 12.96
CA LEU A 289 -13.43 -1.44 14.15
C LEU A 289 -13.03 -0.50 15.30
N ALA A 290 -11.72 -0.25 15.46
CA ALA A 290 -11.22 0.70 16.45
C ALA A 290 -11.60 2.14 16.08
N ALA A 291 -11.52 2.52 14.80
CA ALA A 291 -11.89 3.84 14.31
C ALA A 291 -13.38 4.16 14.51
N LEU A 292 -14.27 3.17 14.36
CA LEU A 292 -15.71 3.34 14.53
C LEU A 292 -16.16 3.52 16.01
N GLY A 293 -15.28 3.27 16.99
CA GLY A 293 -15.47 3.67 18.39
C GLY A 293 -16.46 2.86 19.25
N ASP A 294 -17.38 2.09 18.67
CA ASP A 294 -18.26 1.16 19.41
C ASP A 294 -18.34 -0.25 18.77
N PRO A 295 -17.29 -1.08 18.92
CA PRO A 295 -17.27 -2.46 18.45
C PRO A 295 -18.41 -3.32 19.00
N SER A 296 -18.97 -2.95 20.16
CA SER A 296 -20.02 -3.72 20.82
C SER A 296 -21.34 -3.57 20.08
N SER A 297 -21.70 -2.35 19.68
CA SER A 297 -22.87 -2.09 18.83
C SER A 297 -22.70 -2.74 17.46
N ILE A 298 -21.50 -2.64 16.87
CA ILE A 298 -21.19 -3.21 15.54
C ILE A 298 -21.42 -4.72 15.50
N VAL A 299 -21.03 -5.48 16.53
CA VAL A 299 -21.36 -6.92 16.60
C VAL A 299 -22.87 -7.16 16.53
N GLY A 300 -23.69 -6.27 17.09
CA GLY A 300 -25.15 -6.32 16.96
C GLY A 300 -25.63 -6.03 15.54
N VAL A 301 -25.03 -5.04 14.87
CA VAL A 301 -25.32 -4.70 13.46
C VAL A 301 -25.02 -5.87 12.54
N ILE A 302 -23.83 -6.47 12.64
CA ILE A 302 -23.43 -7.65 11.86
C ILE A 302 -24.39 -8.82 12.09
N ALA A 303 -24.78 -9.05 13.34
CA ALA A 303 -25.69 -10.14 13.69
C ALA A 303 -27.12 -9.94 13.16
N ALA A 304 -27.55 -8.69 13.00
CA ALA A 304 -28.88 -8.35 12.48
C ALA A 304 -28.94 -8.34 10.95
N ALA A 305 -27.79 -8.15 10.27
CA ALA A 305 -27.72 -8.11 8.82
C ALA A 305 -28.05 -9.47 8.18
N ASP A 306 -28.83 -9.46 7.10
CA ASP A 306 -29.00 -10.63 6.24
C ASP A 306 -27.90 -10.71 5.17
N HIS A 307 -26.66 -10.70 5.65
CA HIS A 307 -25.46 -10.63 4.81
C HIS A 307 -24.72 -11.98 4.77
N PRO A 308 -24.26 -12.46 3.59
CA PRO A 308 -23.50 -13.71 3.47
C PRO A 308 -22.26 -13.78 4.37
N ALA A 309 -21.54 -12.65 4.53
CA ALA A 309 -20.33 -12.59 5.34
C ALA A 309 -20.58 -12.53 6.87
N ARG A 310 -21.83 -12.39 7.34
CA ARG A 310 -22.12 -12.13 8.77
C ARG A 310 -21.52 -13.18 9.71
N LEU A 311 -21.59 -14.46 9.34
CA LEU A 311 -21.06 -15.54 10.17
C LEU A 311 -19.54 -15.54 10.18
N ARG A 312 -18.91 -15.27 9.03
CA ARG A 312 -17.46 -15.16 8.90
C ARG A 312 -16.93 -14.01 9.76
N LEU A 313 -17.51 -12.82 9.65
CA LEU A 313 -17.09 -11.66 10.43
C LEU A 313 -17.23 -11.89 11.94
N LEU A 314 -18.37 -12.46 12.38
CA LEU A 314 -18.54 -12.82 13.78
C LEU A 314 -17.52 -13.86 14.25
N ASP A 315 -17.05 -14.73 13.35
CA ASP A 315 -16.02 -15.73 13.65
C ASP A 315 -14.63 -15.13 13.79
N VAL A 316 -14.26 -14.22 12.90
CA VAL A 316 -12.99 -13.48 12.97
C VAL A 316 -12.94 -12.64 14.24
N ILE A 317 -13.97 -11.81 14.49
CA ILE A 317 -14.07 -10.98 15.70
C ILE A 317 -14.06 -11.85 16.97
N ALA A 318 -14.74 -13.00 16.96
CA ALA A 318 -14.76 -13.92 18.09
C ALA A 318 -13.38 -14.49 18.41
N GLN A 319 -12.50 -14.68 17.42
CA GLN A 319 -11.21 -15.32 17.58
C GLN A 319 -10.11 -14.32 17.91
N GLU A 320 -10.11 -13.18 17.24
CA GLU A 320 -8.92 -12.32 17.14
C GLU A 320 -9.08 -10.96 17.83
N HIS A 321 -10.31 -10.54 18.16
CA HIS A 321 -10.51 -9.21 18.77
C HIS A 321 -9.80 -9.07 20.13
N PRO A 322 -9.02 -8.00 20.36
CA PRO A 322 -8.19 -7.84 21.56
C PRO A 322 -9.02 -7.72 22.85
N ASP A 323 -10.17 -7.04 22.81
CA ASP A 323 -11.12 -7.03 23.92
C ASP A 323 -11.93 -8.35 24.00
N ARG A 324 -11.66 -9.11 25.06
CA ARG A 324 -12.35 -10.37 25.39
C ARG A 324 -13.87 -10.23 25.53
N LYS A 325 -14.40 -9.07 25.91
CA LYS A 325 -15.84 -8.81 26.02
C LYS A 325 -16.49 -8.78 24.65
N ILE A 326 -15.87 -8.08 23.69
CA ILE A 326 -16.33 -8.01 22.30
C ILE A 326 -16.24 -9.39 21.65
N ALA A 327 -15.11 -10.08 21.80
CA ALA A 327 -14.94 -11.44 21.31
C ALA A 327 -16.00 -12.41 21.88
N LYS A 328 -16.35 -12.29 23.17
CA LYS A 328 -17.42 -13.10 23.79
C LYS A 328 -18.80 -12.75 23.23
N ARG A 329 -19.07 -11.48 22.95
CA ARG A 329 -20.33 -11.03 22.34
C ARG A 329 -20.48 -11.60 20.93
N ALA A 330 -19.43 -11.56 20.11
CA ALA A 330 -19.43 -12.13 18.77
C ALA A 330 -19.68 -13.66 18.79
N ARG A 331 -19.01 -14.40 19.70
CA ARG A 331 -19.28 -15.84 19.91
C ARG A 331 -20.75 -16.11 20.23
N LYS A 332 -21.36 -15.30 21.10
CA LYS A 332 -22.77 -15.45 21.47
C LYS A 332 -23.69 -15.18 20.28
N ALA A 333 -23.46 -14.10 19.54
CA ALA A 333 -24.23 -13.76 18.35
C ALA A 333 -24.18 -14.87 17.29
N ARG A 334 -22.97 -15.36 16.97
CA ARG A 334 -22.76 -16.50 16.07
C ARG A 334 -23.50 -17.76 16.54
N PHE A 335 -23.42 -18.07 17.84
CA PHE A 335 -24.11 -19.23 18.40
C PHE A 335 -25.62 -19.12 18.22
N THR A 336 -26.20 -17.95 18.47
CA THR A 336 -27.64 -17.70 18.26
C THR A 336 -28.05 -17.88 16.80
N LEU A 337 -27.27 -17.37 15.85
CA LEU A 337 -27.55 -17.49 14.40
C LEU A 337 -27.47 -18.92 13.86
N ARG A 338 -26.75 -19.83 14.54
CA ARG A 338 -26.67 -21.24 14.15
C ARG A 338 -27.80 -22.10 14.71
N GLN A 339 -28.54 -21.58 15.68
CA GLN A 339 -29.62 -22.28 16.38
C GLN A 339 -31.01 -21.86 15.89
N GLY A 340 -31.11 -20.70 15.22
CA GLY A 340 -32.30 -20.24 14.52
C GLY A 340 -32.24 -20.64 13.05
#